data_AF-C0PC00-F1
#
_entry.id   AF-C0PC00-F1
#
_cell.length_a   1.000
_cell.length_b   1.000
_cell.length_c   1.000
_cell.angle_alpha   90.00
_cell.angle_beta   90.00
_cell.angle_gamma   90.00
#
_symmetry.space_group_name_H-M   'P 1'
#
loop_
_entity.id
_entity.type
_entity.pdbx_description
1 polymer ?
#
loop_
_entity_poly.entity_id
_entity_poly.type
_entity_poly.pdbx_seq_one_letter_code
_entity_poly.pdbx_strand_id
1 'polypeptide(L)'
;MALYHLSFAAVNQSKLARAPGASRTLLSVACDAAEPALVRRLALMVLCNVAACAEGSAALMDAGAVATASAILSEGACNTELQECCVEALYAMSRGSPRFRGLARAAGADRPLMLIAEQANAGIDKEVVQTVLRTMGRDNSDDDHTSGCRNDESNYSGSSLPHRRRVASWSAPPAATPPSSHQWRSVCID
;
A
#
# COMPACT_ATOMS: atom_id res chain seq x y z
N MET A 1 -0.63 -13.95 15.55
CA MET A 1 0.35 -12.97 16.07
C MET A 1 1.69 -12.98 15.34
N ALA A 2 2.35 -14.13 15.12
CA ALA A 2 3.68 -14.17 14.49
C ALA A 2 3.77 -13.42 13.14
N LEU A 3 2.79 -13.63 12.24
CA LEU A 3 2.77 -12.99 10.92
C LEU A 3 2.69 -11.46 11.00
N TYR A 4 1.89 -10.92 11.93
CA TYR A 4 1.81 -9.48 12.18
C TYR A 4 3.17 -8.89 12.55
N HIS A 5 3.87 -9.48 13.53
CA HIS A 5 5.19 -8.98 13.91
C HIS A 5 6.22 -9.10 12.79
N LEU A 6 6.22 -10.20 12.04
CA LEU A 6 7.11 -10.36 10.90
C LEU A 6 6.83 -9.35 9.79
N SER A 7 5.57 -8.94 9.60
CA SER A 7 5.18 -8.01 8.53
C SER A 7 5.63 -6.56 8.73
N PHE A 8 6.15 -6.17 9.90
CA PHE A 8 6.71 -4.82 10.10
C PHE A 8 7.96 -4.54 9.27
N ALA A 9 8.77 -5.57 9.00
CA ALA A 9 9.99 -5.39 8.23
C ALA A 9 9.67 -5.19 6.74
N ALA A 10 10.19 -4.12 6.13
CA ALA A 10 9.94 -3.78 4.72
C ALA A 10 10.20 -4.95 3.76
N VAL A 11 11.26 -5.73 4.00
CA VAL A 11 11.58 -6.92 3.19
C VAL A 11 10.48 -7.98 3.25
N ASN A 12 9.83 -8.13 4.41
CA ASN A 12 8.74 -9.08 4.59
C ASN A 12 7.43 -8.56 3.98
N GLN A 13 7.20 -7.25 3.98
CA GLN A 13 6.07 -6.62 3.27
C GLN A 13 6.13 -6.94 1.77
N SER A 14 7.29 -6.74 1.14
CA SER A 14 7.49 -7.09 -0.28
C SER A 14 7.33 -8.59 -0.54
N LYS A 15 7.83 -9.45 0.35
CA LYS A 15 7.65 -10.91 0.22
C LYS A 15 6.18 -11.31 0.29
N LEU A 16 5.42 -10.73 1.22
CA LEU A 16 3.98 -10.99 1.35
C LEU A 16 3.20 -10.47 0.13
N ALA A 17 3.58 -9.31 -0.41
CA ALA A 17 2.98 -8.77 -1.63
C ALA A 17 3.17 -9.69 -2.84
N ARG A 18 4.35 -10.33 -2.96
CA ARG A 18 4.69 -11.26 -4.05
C ARG A 18 4.18 -12.68 -3.85
N ALA A 19 3.85 -13.05 -2.62
CA ALA A 19 3.41 -14.40 -2.30
C ALA A 19 2.08 -14.69 -3.02
N PRO A 20 2.02 -15.69 -3.92
CA PRO A 20 0.82 -15.97 -4.69
C PRO A 20 -0.40 -16.19 -3.81
N GLY A 21 -1.47 -15.43 -4.06
CA GLY A 21 -2.73 -15.55 -3.32
C GLY A 21 -2.76 -14.94 -1.92
N ALA A 22 -1.62 -14.54 -1.34
CA ALA A 22 -1.54 -14.07 0.05
C ALA A 22 -2.48 -12.89 0.33
N SER A 23 -2.50 -11.88 -0.55
CA SER A 23 -3.41 -10.73 -0.44
C SER A 23 -4.88 -11.15 -0.40
N ARG A 24 -5.30 -12.06 -1.29
CA ARG A 24 -6.70 -12.53 -1.35
C ARG A 24 -7.07 -13.35 -0.12
N THR A 25 -6.19 -14.22 0.33
CA THR A 25 -6.42 -15.04 1.53
C THR A 25 -6.50 -14.18 2.80
N LEU A 26 -5.63 -13.17 2.93
CA LEU A 26 -5.72 -12.24 4.07
C LEU A 26 -7.00 -11.41 4.03
N LEU A 27 -7.43 -10.97 2.84
CA LEU A 27 -8.69 -10.26 2.67
C LEU A 27 -9.90 -11.14 2.99
N SER A 28 -9.91 -12.41 2.55
CA SER A 28 -11.00 -13.33 2.87
C SER A 28 -11.13 -13.55 4.36
N VAL A 29 -10.02 -13.70 5.08
CA VAL A 29 -10.01 -13.81 6.55
C VAL A 29 -10.49 -12.50 7.20
N ALA A 30 -10.12 -11.34 6.66
CA ALA A 30 -10.54 -10.06 7.23
C ALA A 30 -12.06 -9.80 7.11
N CYS A 31 -12.67 -10.21 5.99
CA CYS A 31 -14.09 -9.99 5.74
C CYS A 31 -15.01 -11.12 6.20
N ASP A 32 -14.48 -12.30 6.53
CA ASP A 32 -15.32 -13.41 6.99
C ASP A 32 -15.84 -13.15 8.41
N ALA A 33 -17.14 -12.93 8.52
CA ALA A 33 -17.80 -12.71 9.80
C ALA A 33 -17.81 -13.96 10.71
N ALA A 34 -17.55 -15.15 10.17
CA ALA A 34 -17.40 -16.37 10.94
C ALA A 34 -16.04 -16.43 11.68
N GLU A 35 -15.04 -15.67 11.23
CA GLU A 35 -13.74 -15.61 11.88
C GLU A 35 -13.78 -14.78 13.18
N PRO A 36 -13.04 -15.19 14.22
CA PRO A 36 -12.95 -14.41 15.45
C PRO A 36 -12.48 -12.98 15.18
N ALA A 37 -13.08 -11.99 15.86
CA ALA A 37 -12.77 -10.57 15.66
C ALA A 37 -11.26 -10.26 15.76
N LEU A 38 -10.54 -10.92 16.68
CA LEU A 38 -9.08 -10.80 16.82
C LEU A 38 -8.32 -11.29 15.57
N VAL A 39 -8.79 -12.36 14.93
CA VAL A 39 -8.18 -12.93 13.72
C VAL A 39 -8.41 -11.99 12.54
N ARG A 40 -9.64 -11.49 12.38
CA ARG A 40 -9.98 -10.45 11.39
C ARG A 40 -9.11 -9.21 11.55
N ARG A 41 -8.96 -8.72 12.79
CA ARG A 41 -8.11 -7.56 13.13
C ARG A 41 -6.66 -7.83 12.79
N LEU A 42 -6.12 -9.00 13.13
CA LEU A 42 -4.76 -9.37 12.78
C LEU A 42 -4.52 -9.40 11.27
N ALA A 43 -5.47 -9.93 10.50
CA ALA A 43 -5.39 -9.93 9.06
C ALA A 43 -5.32 -8.50 8.52
N LEU A 44 -6.19 -7.60 9.00
CA LEU A 44 -6.15 -6.18 8.63
C LEU A 44 -4.83 -5.49 9.01
N MET A 45 -4.29 -5.74 10.20
CA MET A 45 -2.99 -5.17 10.59
C MET A 45 -1.83 -5.66 9.69
N VAL A 46 -1.84 -6.92 9.26
CA VAL A 46 -0.88 -7.43 8.27
C VAL A 46 -1.07 -6.72 6.93
N LEU A 47 -2.32 -6.52 6.50
CA LEU A 47 -2.65 -5.80 5.26
C LEU A 47 -2.18 -4.34 5.31
N CYS A 48 -2.35 -3.63 6.43
CA CYS A 48 -1.81 -2.27 6.64
C CYS A 48 -0.29 -2.23 6.45
N ASN A 49 0.41 -3.18 7.07
CA ASN A 49 1.86 -3.28 6.93
C ASN A 49 2.27 -3.58 5.48
N VAL A 50 1.58 -4.47 4.77
CA VAL A 50 1.85 -4.75 3.35
C VAL A 50 1.60 -3.50 2.48
N ALA A 51 0.54 -2.75 2.76
CA ALA A 51 0.20 -1.51 2.06
C ALA A 51 1.25 -0.39 2.21
N ALA A 52 2.13 -0.48 3.23
CA ALA A 52 3.18 0.52 3.47
C ALA A 52 4.26 0.56 2.37
N CYS A 53 4.35 -0.47 1.52
CA CYS A 53 5.25 -0.50 0.37
C CYS A 53 4.47 -0.39 -0.95
N ALA A 54 5.07 0.23 -1.98
CA ALA A 54 4.39 0.48 -3.26
C ALA A 54 3.89 -0.80 -3.95
N GLU A 55 4.71 -1.86 -3.93
CA GLU A 55 4.36 -3.16 -4.49
C GLU A 55 3.19 -3.81 -3.75
N GLY A 56 3.20 -3.75 -2.41
CA GLY A 56 2.11 -4.28 -1.59
C GLY A 56 0.82 -3.49 -1.75
N SER A 57 0.89 -2.16 -1.78
CA SER A 57 -0.26 -1.30 -2.08
C SER A 57 -0.90 -1.65 -3.43
N ALA A 58 -0.09 -1.83 -4.48
CA ALA A 58 -0.58 -2.27 -5.79
C ALA A 58 -1.26 -3.65 -5.73
N ALA A 59 -0.58 -4.64 -5.14
CA ALA A 59 -1.10 -6.01 -5.02
C ALA A 59 -2.41 -6.08 -4.22
N LEU A 60 -2.55 -5.26 -3.18
CA LEU A 60 -3.77 -5.17 -2.38
C LEU A 60 -4.92 -4.54 -3.17
N MET A 61 -4.66 -3.47 -3.91
CA MET A 61 -5.66 -2.89 -4.81
C MET A 61 -6.07 -3.86 -5.92
N ASP A 62 -5.14 -4.63 -6.49
CA ASP A 62 -5.43 -5.71 -7.47
C ASP A 62 -6.27 -6.84 -6.87
N ALA A 63 -6.09 -7.11 -5.56
CA ALA A 63 -6.85 -8.11 -4.84
C ALA A 63 -8.24 -7.64 -4.38
N GLY A 64 -8.59 -6.37 -4.57
CA GLY A 64 -9.89 -5.80 -4.19
C GLY A 64 -9.95 -5.22 -2.78
N ALA A 65 -8.81 -4.95 -2.15
CA ALA A 65 -8.74 -4.50 -0.75
C ALA A 65 -9.58 -3.24 -0.46
N VAL A 66 -9.68 -2.31 -1.41
CA VAL A 66 -10.47 -1.08 -1.24
C VAL A 66 -11.96 -1.40 -1.09
N ALA A 67 -12.49 -2.33 -1.90
CA ALA A 67 -13.88 -2.74 -1.80
C ALA A 67 -14.14 -3.53 -0.52
N THR A 68 -13.24 -4.44 -0.15
CA THR A 68 -13.33 -5.21 1.09
C THR A 68 -13.33 -4.32 2.33
N ALA A 69 -12.40 -3.37 2.43
CA ALA A 69 -12.35 -2.42 3.55
C ALA A 69 -13.63 -1.57 3.61
N SER A 70 -14.13 -1.08 2.47
CA SER A 70 -15.36 -0.28 2.41
C SER A 70 -16.59 -1.07 2.87
N ALA A 71 -16.65 -2.36 2.53
CA ALA A 71 -17.71 -3.26 3.00
C ALA A 71 -17.67 -3.44 4.52
N ILE A 72 -16.48 -3.73 5.08
CA ILE A 72 -16.28 -3.87 6.53
C ILE A 72 -16.66 -2.59 7.28
N LEU A 73 -16.32 -1.41 6.74
CA LEU A 73 -16.72 -0.13 7.34
C LEU A 73 -18.23 0.13 7.26
N SER A 74 -18.92 -0.48 6.30
CA SER A 74 -20.36 -0.32 6.10
C SER A 74 -21.20 -1.29 6.94
N GLU A 75 -20.58 -2.31 7.52
CA GLU A 75 -21.20 -3.16 8.54
C GLU A 75 -21.42 -2.29 9.79
N GLY A 76 -22.63 -1.75 9.97
CA GLY A 76 -22.98 -0.75 11.01
C GLY A 76 -22.79 -1.16 12.47
N ALA A 77 -22.22 -2.34 12.74
CA ALA A 77 -21.79 -2.83 14.05
C ALA A 77 -20.29 -3.20 14.08
N CYS A 78 -19.50 -2.64 13.17
CA CYS A 78 -18.07 -2.90 13.10
C CYS A 78 -17.39 -2.48 14.41
N ASN A 79 -16.57 -3.38 14.95
CA ASN A 79 -15.73 -3.09 16.12
C ASN A 79 -14.84 -1.87 15.80
N THR A 80 -14.75 -0.91 16.72
CA THR A 80 -13.92 0.31 16.56
C THR A 80 -12.49 -0.02 16.14
N GLU A 81 -11.92 -1.11 16.66
CA GLU A 81 -10.58 -1.56 16.30
C GLU A 81 -10.47 -2.06 14.85
N LEU A 82 -11.50 -2.72 14.31
CA LEU A 82 -11.54 -3.16 12.90
C LEU A 82 -11.72 -1.96 11.98
N GLN A 83 -12.53 -0.99 12.40
CA GLN A 83 -12.75 0.26 11.71
C GLN A 83 -11.44 1.05 11.57
N GLU A 84 -10.70 1.22 12.67
CA GLU A 84 -9.38 1.86 12.69
C GLU A 84 -8.41 1.19 11.71
N CYS A 85 -8.29 -0.15 11.77
CA CYS A 85 -7.41 -0.86 10.83
C CYS A 85 -7.86 -0.70 9.36
N CYS A 86 -9.16 -0.67 9.06
CA CYS A 86 -9.65 -0.43 7.70
C CYS A 86 -9.31 0.99 7.23
N VAL A 87 -9.48 2.00 8.08
CA VAL A 87 -9.13 3.39 7.79
C VAL A 87 -7.62 3.52 7.53
N GLU A 88 -6.78 2.89 8.36
CA GLU A 88 -5.32 2.88 8.15
C GLU A 88 -4.92 2.21 6.84
N ALA A 89 -5.54 1.07 6.49
CA ALA A 89 -5.28 0.38 5.22
C ALA A 89 -5.66 1.26 4.02
N LEU A 90 -6.84 1.89 4.07
CA LEU A 90 -7.29 2.83 3.03
C LEU A 90 -6.35 4.03 2.92
N TYR A 91 -5.90 4.57 4.06
CA TYR A 91 -4.93 5.66 4.09
C TYR A 91 -3.60 5.25 3.46
N ALA A 92 -3.04 4.10 3.83
CA ALA A 92 -1.80 3.59 3.26
C ALA A 92 -1.88 3.44 1.73
N MET A 93 -2.99 2.90 1.21
CA MET A 93 -3.21 2.75 -0.23
C MET A 93 -3.46 4.07 -0.96
N SER A 94 -4.01 5.08 -0.28
CA SER A 94 -4.32 6.39 -0.88
C SER A 94 -3.08 7.22 -1.22
N ARG A 95 -1.95 6.97 -0.54
CA ARG A 95 -0.73 7.78 -0.62
C ARG A 95 -0.13 7.74 -2.03
N GLY A 96 -0.27 8.85 -2.77
CA GLY A 96 0.30 9.00 -4.10
C GLY A 96 -0.34 8.12 -5.18
N SER A 97 -1.52 7.54 -4.94
CA SER A 97 -2.18 6.60 -5.84
C SER A 97 -3.45 7.19 -6.46
N PRO A 98 -3.42 7.62 -7.75
CA PRO A 98 -4.65 8.01 -8.45
C PRO A 98 -5.58 6.81 -8.68
N ARG A 99 -5.02 5.59 -8.77
CA ARG A 99 -5.77 4.35 -8.90
C ARG A 99 -6.69 4.10 -7.70
N PHE A 100 -6.21 4.40 -6.49
CA PHE A 100 -6.99 4.28 -5.27
C PHE A 100 -8.29 5.09 -5.36
N ARG A 101 -8.23 6.33 -5.87
CA ARG A 101 -9.40 7.21 -5.99
C ARG A 101 -10.52 6.55 -6.79
N GLY A 102 -10.22 6.04 -7.98
CA GLY A 102 -11.21 5.36 -8.84
C GLY A 102 -11.84 4.15 -8.15
N LEU A 103 -11.02 3.34 -7.48
CA LEU A 103 -11.48 2.17 -6.73
C LEU A 103 -12.34 2.56 -5.52
N ALA A 104 -11.95 3.57 -4.76
CA ALA A 104 -12.66 4.01 -3.56
C ALA A 104 -14.03 4.60 -3.90
N ARG A 105 -14.13 5.36 -5.00
CA ARG A 105 -15.42 5.84 -5.52
C ARG A 105 -16.30 4.69 -6.01
N ALA A 106 -15.74 3.75 -6.78
CA ALA A 106 -16.47 2.59 -7.26
C ALA A 106 -16.97 1.68 -6.12
N ALA A 107 -16.22 1.64 -5.00
CA ALA A 107 -16.58 0.89 -3.80
C ALA A 107 -17.57 1.63 -2.87
N GLY A 108 -17.92 2.90 -3.14
CA GLY A 108 -18.77 3.70 -2.25
C GLY A 108 -18.15 3.94 -0.87
N ALA A 109 -16.82 4.07 -0.81
CA ALA A 109 -16.09 4.26 0.46
C ALA A 109 -16.41 5.60 1.15
N ASP A 110 -16.98 6.55 0.42
CA ASP A 110 -17.27 7.91 0.87
C ASP A 110 -18.25 7.93 2.05
N ARG A 111 -19.37 7.21 1.93
CA ARG A 111 -20.43 7.19 2.94
C ARG A 111 -19.95 6.69 4.30
N PRO A 112 -19.34 5.49 4.43
CA PRO A 112 -18.86 5.03 5.72
C PRO A 112 -17.75 5.93 6.29
N LEU A 113 -16.84 6.43 5.45
CA LEU A 113 -15.77 7.35 5.92
C LEU A 113 -16.32 8.68 6.44
N MET A 114 -17.37 9.24 5.83
CA MET A 114 -18.03 10.45 6.32
C MET A 114 -18.66 10.24 7.69
N LEU A 115 -19.39 9.13 7.90
CA LEU A 115 -19.98 8.78 9.20
C LEU A 115 -18.91 8.66 10.29
N ILE A 116 -17.77 8.04 9.96
CA ILE A 116 -16.65 7.92 10.89
C ILE A 116 -16.06 9.30 11.22
N ALA A 117 -15.90 10.18 10.23
CA ALA A 117 -15.36 11.53 10.46
C ALA A 117 -16.27 12.41 11.33
N GLU A 118 -17.59 12.21 11.24
CA GLU A 118 -18.59 12.87 12.07
C GLU A 118 -18.55 12.36 13.52
N GLN A 119 -18.39 11.05 13.70
CA GLN A 119 -18.38 10.40 15.01
C GLN A 119 -17.01 10.47 15.72
N ALA A 120 -15.92 10.66 14.97
CA ALA A 120 -14.58 10.71 15.51
C ALA A 120 -14.33 11.97 16.35
N ASN A 121 -13.76 11.76 17.54
CA ASN A 121 -13.21 12.84 18.36
C ASN A 121 -12.05 13.53 17.62
N ALA A 122 -11.81 14.81 17.92
CA ALA A 122 -10.69 15.54 17.33
C ALA A 122 -9.36 14.84 17.70
N GLY A 123 -8.65 14.32 16.70
CA GLY A 123 -7.45 13.52 16.88
C GLY A 123 -6.89 12.98 15.56
N ILE A 124 -5.83 12.18 15.65
CA ILE A 124 -5.10 11.61 14.50
C ILE A 124 -6.06 10.81 13.59
N ASP A 125 -6.97 10.03 14.17
CA ASP A 125 -7.91 9.19 13.41
C ASP A 125 -8.83 10.03 12.51
N LYS A 126 -9.31 11.17 13.02
CA LYS A 126 -10.12 12.11 12.24
C LYS A 126 -9.33 12.73 11.10
N GLU A 127 -8.07 13.10 11.33
CA GLU A 127 -7.19 13.64 10.29
C GLU A 127 -6.92 12.60 9.20
N VAL A 128 -6.67 11.34 9.58
CA VAL A 128 -6.44 10.24 8.64
C VAL A 128 -7.68 10.05 7.76
N VAL A 129 -8.86 9.94 8.34
CA VAL A 129 -10.13 9.80 7.60
C VAL A 129 -10.37 10.98 6.67
N GLN A 130 -10.19 12.21 7.15
CA GLN A 130 -10.33 13.42 6.32
C GLN A 130 -9.30 13.46 5.20
N THR A 131 -8.09 12.93 5.41
CA THR A 131 -7.08 12.84 4.37
C THR A 131 -7.50 11.85 3.29
N VAL A 132 -8.02 10.68 3.66
CA VAL A 132 -8.59 9.72 2.71
C VAL A 132 -9.73 10.37 1.92
N LEU A 133 -10.68 11.03 2.58
CA LEU A 133 -11.78 11.75 1.91
C LEU A 133 -11.28 12.84 0.95
N ARG A 134 -10.25 13.61 1.32
CA ARG A 134 -9.62 14.61 0.45
C ARG A 134 -8.94 13.99 -0.77
N THR A 135 -8.26 12.84 -0.60
CA THR A 135 -7.68 12.13 -1.75
C THR A 135 -8.74 11.64 -2.72
N MET A 136 -9.92 11.30 -2.20
CA MET A 136 -11.08 10.90 -3.00
C MET A 136 -11.75 12.10 -3.69
N GLY A 137 -11.89 13.25 -3.03
CA GLY A 137 -12.64 14.42 -3.52
C GLY A 137 -11.88 15.41 -4.42
N ARG A 138 -10.61 15.18 -4.73
CA ARG A 138 -9.69 16.14 -5.38
C ARG A 138 -9.94 16.40 -6.88
N ASP A 139 -11.19 16.41 -7.34
CA ASP A 139 -11.59 16.64 -8.74
C ASP A 139 -12.34 17.98 -8.98
N ASN A 140 -12.41 18.90 -8.00
CA ASN A 140 -13.11 20.20 -8.13
C ASN A 140 -12.25 21.44 -7.79
N SER A 141 -10.93 21.30 -7.74
CA SER A 141 -10.04 22.46 -7.51
C SER A 141 -8.74 22.23 -8.27
N ASP A 142 -8.80 22.45 -9.58
CA ASP A 142 -7.64 23.01 -10.27
C ASP A 142 -7.55 24.46 -9.79
N ASP A 143 -6.60 24.74 -8.89
CA ASP A 143 -5.67 25.87 -9.02
C ASP A 143 -4.76 26.00 -7.78
N ASP A 144 -3.48 26.09 -8.10
CA ASP A 144 -2.45 26.91 -7.46
C ASP A 144 -1.40 26.30 -6.51
N HIS A 145 -0.19 26.81 -6.72
CA HIS A 145 1.12 26.26 -6.45
C HIS A 145 1.45 25.99 -4.96
N THR A 146 2.04 24.82 -4.69
CA THR A 146 3.03 24.68 -3.60
C THR A 146 4.22 23.86 -4.08
N SER A 147 5.08 24.55 -4.83
CA SER A 147 6.51 24.21 -4.92
C SER A 147 7.11 24.33 -3.52
N GLY A 148 7.14 23.23 -2.78
CA GLY A 148 7.83 23.10 -1.50
C GLY A 148 9.14 22.33 -1.66
N CYS A 149 10.04 22.79 -2.55
CA CYS A 149 11.42 22.33 -2.50
C CYS A 149 12.02 22.83 -1.18
N ARG A 150 12.35 21.89 -0.29
CA ARG A 150 13.17 22.12 0.91
C ARG A 150 14.51 22.73 0.47
N ASN A 151 14.73 23.99 0.82
CA ASN A 151 16.06 24.59 0.80
C ASN A 151 16.65 24.40 2.19
N ASP A 152 17.66 23.53 2.27
CA ASP A 152 18.60 23.48 3.37
C ASP A 152 19.93 24.09 2.91
N GLU A 153 20.50 24.88 3.82
CA GLU A 153 21.91 25.26 3.95
C GLU A 153 22.52 26.39 3.10
N SER A 154 22.81 27.49 3.83
CA SER A 154 24.17 27.98 4.10
C SER A 154 25.04 28.48 2.93
N ASN A 155 24.94 29.79 2.74
CA ASN A 155 25.92 30.76 2.26
C ASN A 155 27.41 30.31 2.23
N TYR A 156 28.05 30.29 1.05
CA TYR A 156 29.44 30.73 0.84
C TYR A 156 29.67 31.15 -0.63
N SER A 157 30.34 32.28 -0.78
CA SER A 157 30.71 32.98 -2.00
C SER A 157 31.55 32.16 -2.99
N GLY A 158 31.39 32.44 -4.29
CA GLY A 158 32.51 32.38 -5.25
C GLY A 158 32.30 31.61 -6.57
N SER A 159 32.33 32.38 -7.66
CA SER A 159 32.84 32.04 -9.00
C SER A 159 32.05 31.13 -9.97
N SER A 160 31.73 31.76 -11.10
CA SER A 160 31.44 31.28 -12.46
C SER A 160 32.18 30.02 -12.95
N LEU A 161 31.43 29.10 -13.59
CA LEU A 161 31.52 28.70 -15.02
C LEU A 161 30.72 27.39 -15.28
N PRO A 162 30.17 27.18 -16.49
CA PRO A 162 29.20 26.11 -16.77
C PRO A 162 29.85 24.74 -16.98
N HIS A 163 29.29 23.71 -16.36
CA HIS A 163 29.75 22.33 -16.46
C HIS A 163 29.19 21.61 -17.70
N ARG A 164 30.13 21.06 -18.46
CA ARG A 164 30.00 20.29 -19.70
C ARG A 164 29.12 19.04 -19.47
N ARG A 165 28.06 18.84 -20.26
CA ARG A 165 27.37 17.54 -20.38
C ARG A 165 28.37 16.49 -20.88
N ARG A 166 28.66 15.49 -20.06
CA ARG A 166 29.31 14.24 -20.50
C ARG A 166 28.24 13.15 -20.53
N VAL A 167 27.93 12.69 -21.74
CA VAL A 167 27.07 11.53 -22.00
C VAL A 167 27.85 10.29 -21.56
N ALA A 168 27.29 9.50 -20.64
CA ALA A 168 27.84 8.20 -20.28
C ALA A 168 27.41 7.18 -21.35
N SER A 169 28.38 6.64 -22.08
CA SER A 169 28.21 5.49 -22.96
C SER A 169 27.98 4.24 -22.11
N TRP A 170 26.83 3.59 -22.26
CA TRP A 170 26.62 2.26 -21.71
C TRP A 170 27.28 1.26 -22.65
N SER A 171 28.45 0.76 -22.28
CA SER A 171 29.03 -0.42 -22.92
C SER A 171 28.23 -1.65 -22.50
N ALA A 172 27.71 -2.39 -23.48
CA ALA A 172 26.97 -3.62 -23.28
C ALA A 172 27.86 -4.75 -22.70
N PRO A 173 27.33 -5.62 -21.83
CA PRO A 173 28.04 -6.83 -21.39
C PRO A 173 28.04 -7.90 -22.49
N PRO A 174 29.11 -8.71 -22.62
CA PRO A 174 29.21 -9.77 -23.63
C PRO A 174 28.29 -10.97 -23.33
N ALA A 175 27.92 -11.66 -24.41
CA ALA A 175 26.94 -12.74 -24.47
C ALA A 175 27.29 -13.96 -23.60
N ALA A 176 26.29 -14.47 -22.88
CA ALA A 176 26.35 -15.76 -22.18
C ALA A 176 26.19 -16.93 -23.17
N THR A 177 27.13 -17.86 -23.14
CA THR A 177 27.04 -19.16 -23.83
C THR A 177 26.05 -20.11 -23.12
N PRO A 178 25.27 -20.92 -23.86
CA PRO A 178 24.29 -21.85 -23.28
C PRO A 178 24.92 -23.07 -22.61
N PRO A 179 24.19 -23.75 -21.70
CA PRO A 179 24.74 -24.75 -20.80
C PRO A 179 25.00 -26.12 -21.44
N SER A 180 26.07 -26.76 -20.95
CA SER A 180 26.43 -28.16 -21.19
C SER A 180 25.35 -29.12 -20.65
N SER A 181 25.01 -30.10 -21.48
CA SER A 181 24.12 -31.22 -21.21
C SER A 181 24.76 -32.24 -20.26
N HIS A 182 24.26 -32.34 -19.02
CA HIS A 182 24.53 -33.48 -18.14
C HIS A 182 23.22 -34.16 -17.69
N GLN A 183 22.81 -35.13 -18.51
CA GLN A 183 22.50 -36.52 -18.15
C GLN A 183 22.01 -36.79 -16.72
N TRP A 184 20.68 -36.79 -16.52
CA TRP A 184 20.06 -37.48 -15.38
C TRP A 184 19.90 -38.96 -15.71
N ARG A 185 20.71 -39.82 -15.07
CA ARG A 185 20.44 -41.26 -15.01
C ARG A 185 19.38 -41.51 -13.96
N SER A 186 18.27 -42.11 -14.40
CA SER A 186 17.24 -42.70 -13.57
C SER A 186 17.83 -43.83 -12.72
N VAL A 187 17.53 -43.84 -11.42
CA VAL A 187 17.71 -45.00 -10.55
C VAL A 187 16.32 -45.39 -10.07
N CYS A 188 15.80 -46.48 -10.62
CA CYS A 188 14.71 -47.23 -10.04
C CYS A 188 15.28 -48.00 -8.84
N ILE A 189 14.58 -47.96 -7.70
CA ILE A 189 14.80 -48.86 -6.57
C ILE A 189 13.61 -49.82 -6.58
N ASP A 190 13.90 -51.12 -6.67
CA ASP A 190 12.99 -52.26 -6.45
C ASP A 190 12.50 -52.33 -5.00
#